data_AF-A0A6S7H1Q8-F1
#
_entry.id   AF-A0A6S7H1Q8-F1
#
_cell.length_a   1.000
_cell.length_b   1.000
_cell.length_c   1.000
_cell.angle_alpha   90.00
_cell.angle_beta   90.00
_cell.angle_gamma   90.00
#
_symmetry.space_group_name_H-M   'P 1'
#
loop_
_entity.id
_entity.type
_entity.pdbx_description
1 polymer ?
#
loop_
_entity_poly.entity_id
_entity_poly.type
_entity_poly.pdbx_seq_one_letter_code
_entity_poly.pdbx_strand_id
1 'polypeptide(L)'
;MLIVTDSNSHGIYQVDIANNGACLQGRVNLLLRLPVNSQPFGLAFDGNVYIGDSGNDGGITKFNLATSQAVMIVKNGTPNCQIVHGLDYTSDGKIIFADRGSRVVRELLQTPSDCLHSAIKILAGSGKDSSNDGSSHCASFSQQTALCTEGKTIYVNDTAVGAIRMITPTNSLCKFLEMFDVLYKIFGVHLKGMKAEEHTLDEALASLNGIISTCNQWINEVQNVIGKKVATHGPQGTVSWKSRRRTNILKKVSVISWKFY
;
A
#
# COMPACT_ATOMS: atom_id res chain seq x y z
N MET A 1 -10.10 -13.36 17.44
CA MET A 1 -9.79 -14.65 16.78
C MET A 1 -8.36 -14.57 16.28
N LEU A 2 -7.49 -15.45 16.74
CA LEU A 2 -6.10 -15.54 16.29
C LEU A 2 -5.98 -16.79 15.41
N ILE A 3 -5.39 -16.66 14.23
CA ILE A 3 -5.09 -17.79 13.33
C ILE A 3 -3.58 -17.95 13.28
N VAL A 4 -3.09 -19.18 13.41
CA VAL A 4 -1.66 -19.50 13.45
C VAL A 4 -1.39 -20.67 12.52
N THR A 5 -0.28 -20.59 11.79
CA THR A 5 0.28 -21.71 11.04
C THR A 5 1.38 -22.38 11.84
N ASP A 6 1.47 -23.70 11.76
CA ASP A 6 2.60 -24.45 12.30
C ASP A 6 3.23 -25.29 11.19
N SER A 7 4.49 -24.97 10.87
CA SER A 7 5.26 -25.68 9.85
C SER A 7 5.69 -27.08 10.26
N ASN A 8 5.74 -27.40 11.56
CA ASN A 8 6.13 -28.73 12.03
C ASN A 8 4.96 -29.71 11.99
N SER A 9 3.76 -29.28 12.36
CA SER A 9 2.56 -30.12 12.29
C SER A 9 1.79 -30.00 10.97
N HIS A 10 2.20 -29.07 10.11
CA HIS A 10 1.53 -28.69 8.86
C HIS A 10 0.05 -28.33 9.10
N GLY A 11 -0.22 -27.68 10.24
CA GLY A 11 -1.57 -27.37 10.70
C GLY A 11 -1.87 -25.88 10.67
N ILE A 12 -3.12 -25.55 10.36
CA ILE A 12 -3.71 -24.22 10.55
C ILE A 12 -4.59 -24.29 11.78
N TYR A 13 -4.34 -23.43 12.75
CA TYR A 13 -5.00 -23.44 14.05
C TYR A 13 -5.73 -22.14 14.31
N GLN A 14 -6.92 -22.24 14.90
CA GLN A 14 -7.59 -21.13 15.55
C GLN A 14 -7.25 -21.16 17.03
N VAL A 15 -6.82 -20.02 17.55
CA VAL A 15 -6.55 -19.80 18.97
C VAL A 15 -7.56 -18.79 19.50
N ASP A 16 -8.41 -19.26 20.40
CA ASP A 16 -9.35 -18.43 21.15
C ASP A 16 -8.73 -18.10 22.50
N ILE A 17 -8.65 -16.82 22.82
CA ILE A 17 -8.10 -16.33 24.09
C ILE A 17 -9.22 -15.61 24.84
N ALA A 18 -9.48 -16.04 26.06
CA ALA A 18 -10.43 -15.42 26.98
C ALA A 18 -9.69 -14.91 28.22
N ASN A 19 -10.02 -13.70 28.67
CA ASN A 19 -9.56 -13.15 29.94
C ASN A 19 -10.76 -12.95 30.85
N ASN A 20 -10.80 -13.63 31.99
CA ASN A 20 -11.86 -13.49 32.99
C ASN A 20 -11.47 -12.56 34.16
N GLY A 21 -10.36 -11.82 34.04
CA GLY A 21 -9.83 -10.94 35.08
C GLY A 21 -8.93 -11.63 36.12
N ALA A 22 -8.92 -12.97 36.17
CA ALA A 22 -8.06 -13.75 37.06
C ALA A 22 -6.98 -14.54 36.29
N CYS A 23 -7.30 -15.05 35.11
CA CYS A 23 -6.35 -15.72 34.24
C CYS A 23 -6.71 -15.56 32.76
N LEU A 24 -5.69 -15.75 31.90
CA LEU A 24 -5.88 -15.96 30.48
C LEU A 24 -6.10 -17.45 30.22
N GLN A 25 -7.21 -17.78 29.55
CA GLN A 25 -7.52 -19.13 29.08
C GLN A 25 -7.41 -19.16 27.56
N GLY A 26 -6.69 -20.13 27.03
CA GLY A 26 -6.55 -20.36 25.59
C GLY A 26 -7.18 -21.68 25.18
N ARG A 27 -7.95 -21.69 24.07
CA ARG A 27 -8.39 -22.91 23.38
C ARG A 27 -7.78 -22.92 21.99
N VAL A 28 -7.17 -24.05 21.61
CA VAL A 28 -6.57 -24.24 20.28
C VAL A 28 -7.39 -25.27 19.51
N ASN A 29 -7.91 -24.88 18.34
CA ASN A 29 -8.69 -25.74 17.45
C ASN A 29 -7.93 -25.91 16.14
N LEU A 30 -7.75 -27.15 15.68
CA LEU A 30 -7.22 -27.41 14.34
C LEU A 30 -8.30 -27.13 13.29
N LEU A 31 -8.03 -26.23 12.35
CA LEU A 31 -8.93 -25.86 11.27
C LEU A 31 -8.68 -26.69 10.00
N LEU A 32 -7.42 -26.79 9.60
CA LEU A 32 -7.01 -27.43 8.35
C LEU A 32 -5.67 -28.12 8.56
N ARG A 33 -5.53 -29.33 8.01
CA ARG A 33 -4.25 -30.03 7.90
C ARG A 33 -3.77 -29.99 6.46
N LEU A 34 -2.58 -29.44 6.27
CA LEU A 34 -1.91 -29.35 4.99
C LEU A 34 -1.08 -30.61 4.71
N PRO A 35 -0.66 -30.83 3.44
CA PRO A 35 0.33 -31.85 3.10
C PRO A 35 1.60 -31.79 3.96
N VAL A 36 2.26 -32.93 4.15
CA VAL A 36 3.46 -33.09 5.01
C VAL A 36 4.68 -32.32 4.49
N ASN A 37 4.69 -31.92 3.22
CA ASN A 37 5.74 -31.08 2.64
C ASN A 37 5.40 -29.58 2.64
N SER A 38 4.27 -29.18 3.22
CA SER A 38 3.84 -27.78 3.27
C SER A 38 4.69 -26.94 4.21
N GLN A 39 4.97 -25.72 3.76
CA GLN A 39 5.69 -24.66 4.44
C GLN A 39 4.80 -23.42 4.55
N PRO A 40 3.80 -23.41 5.44
CA PRO A 40 2.79 -22.36 5.51
C PRO A 40 3.30 -21.10 6.21
N PHE A 41 4.08 -20.29 5.48
CA PHE A 41 4.72 -19.07 6.01
C PHE A 41 3.88 -17.80 5.88
N GLY A 42 2.84 -17.81 5.05
CA GLY A 42 1.98 -16.64 4.84
C GLY A 42 0.56 -16.86 5.35
N LEU A 43 -0.02 -15.82 5.95
CA LEU A 43 -1.42 -15.79 6.36
C LEU A 43 -2.03 -14.42 6.04
N ALA A 44 -3.24 -14.40 5.50
CA ALA A 44 -4.08 -13.21 5.45
C ALA A 44 -5.55 -13.56 5.74
N PHE A 45 -6.35 -12.55 6.08
CA PHE A 45 -7.72 -12.75 6.52
C PHE A 45 -8.67 -11.67 5.99
N ASP A 46 -9.74 -12.09 5.31
CA ASP A 46 -10.82 -11.21 4.81
C ASP A 46 -12.21 -11.61 5.33
N GLY A 47 -12.26 -12.54 6.29
CA GLY A 47 -13.43 -13.36 6.60
C GLY A 47 -13.20 -14.83 6.23
N ASN A 48 -12.43 -15.07 5.18
CA ASN A 48 -11.78 -16.35 4.89
C ASN A 48 -10.30 -16.28 5.29
N VAL A 49 -9.68 -17.43 5.48
CA VAL A 49 -8.24 -17.54 5.74
C VAL A 49 -7.52 -17.83 4.43
N TYR A 50 -6.52 -17.02 4.09
CA TYR A 50 -5.62 -17.26 2.96
C TYR A 50 -4.30 -17.77 3.50
N ILE A 51 -3.84 -18.92 3.01
CA ILE A 51 -2.63 -19.59 3.45
C ILE A 51 -1.63 -19.59 2.30
N GLY A 52 -0.45 -18.99 2.52
CA GLY A 52 0.69 -19.02 1.61
C GLY A 52 1.62 -20.15 2.01
N ASP A 53 1.63 -21.20 1.20
CA ASP A 53 2.50 -22.36 1.35
C ASP A 53 3.69 -22.24 0.39
N SER A 54 4.89 -22.06 0.95
CA SER A 54 6.15 -21.94 0.20
C SER A 54 6.72 -23.27 -0.31
N GLY A 55 6.07 -24.41 0.01
CA GLY A 55 6.47 -25.71 -0.51
C GLY A 55 6.35 -25.80 -2.04
N ASN A 56 7.08 -26.74 -2.66
CA ASN A 56 7.11 -26.89 -4.12
C ASN A 56 5.71 -27.18 -4.71
N ASP A 57 4.91 -28.00 -4.04
CA ASP A 57 3.52 -28.30 -4.41
C ASP A 57 2.50 -27.33 -3.78
N GLY A 58 3.00 -26.30 -3.09
CA GLY A 58 2.22 -25.29 -2.40
C GLY A 58 1.67 -24.21 -3.31
N GLY A 59 1.39 -23.07 -2.70
CA GLY A 59 0.72 -21.94 -3.34
C GLY A 59 -0.18 -21.20 -2.35
N ILE A 60 -1.18 -20.50 -2.86
CA ILE A 60 -2.17 -19.80 -2.02
C ILE A 60 -3.43 -20.65 -1.96
N THR A 61 -3.78 -21.09 -0.75
CA THR A 61 -5.04 -21.78 -0.46
C THR A 61 -5.99 -20.85 0.26
N LYS A 62 -7.21 -20.71 -0.26
CA LYS A 62 -8.31 -20.03 0.42
C LYS A 62 -9.11 -21.05 1.23
N PHE A 63 -9.28 -20.80 2.51
CA PHE A 63 -10.05 -21.61 3.44
C PHE A 63 -11.25 -20.83 3.96
N ASN A 64 -12.45 -21.33 3.70
CA ASN A 64 -13.69 -20.75 4.16
C ASN A 64 -14.05 -21.32 5.54
N LEU A 65 -14.06 -20.45 6.56
CA LEU A 65 -14.34 -20.85 7.95
C LEU A 65 -15.78 -21.36 8.16
N ALA A 66 -16.74 -20.90 7.36
CA ALA A 66 -18.14 -21.28 7.49
C ALA A 66 -18.43 -22.64 6.85
N THR A 67 -17.84 -22.93 5.69
CA THR A 67 -18.07 -24.17 4.94
C THR A 67 -17.01 -25.24 5.18
N SER A 68 -15.91 -24.89 5.86
CA SER A 68 -14.71 -25.74 5.99
C SER A 68 -14.11 -26.19 4.65
N GLN A 69 -14.40 -25.46 3.57
CA GLN A 69 -13.86 -25.75 2.25
C GLN A 69 -12.50 -25.08 2.06
N ALA A 70 -11.52 -25.85 1.57
CA ALA A 70 -10.21 -25.36 1.16
C ALA A 70 -10.07 -25.45 -0.37
N VAL A 71 -9.67 -24.36 -1.02
CA VAL A 71 -9.44 -24.31 -2.47
C VAL A 71 -8.10 -23.64 -2.74
N MET A 72 -7.22 -24.30 -3.49
CA MET A 72 -5.99 -23.68 -4.00
C MET A 72 -6.36 -22.72 -5.13
N ILE A 73 -6.06 -21.43 -4.95
CA ILE A 73 -6.39 -20.36 -5.90
C ILE A 73 -5.17 -19.87 -6.68
N VAL A 74 -3.97 -20.18 -6.20
CA VAL A 74 -2.68 -19.92 -6.86
C VAL A 74 -1.76 -21.11 -6.59
N LYS A 75 -1.06 -21.60 -7.60
CA LYS A 75 -0.09 -22.70 -7.48
C LYS A 75 1.34 -22.22 -7.70
N ASN A 76 2.27 -22.69 -6.89
CA ASN A 76 3.70 -22.48 -7.08
C ASN A 76 4.22 -23.15 -8.36
N GLY A 77 5.38 -22.71 -8.86
CA GLY A 77 5.99 -23.21 -10.10
C GLY A 77 5.22 -22.84 -11.38
N THR A 78 4.27 -21.91 -11.31
CA THR A 78 3.49 -21.44 -12.47
C THR A 78 3.96 -20.05 -12.93
N PRO A 79 3.55 -19.57 -14.13
CA PRO A 79 3.81 -18.18 -14.52
C PRO A 79 3.19 -17.14 -13.58
N ASN A 80 2.14 -17.53 -12.85
CA ASN A 80 1.42 -16.68 -11.92
C ASN A 80 2.14 -16.55 -10.56
N CYS A 81 2.87 -17.59 -10.14
CA CYS A 81 3.62 -17.60 -8.90
C CYS A 81 4.74 -18.65 -8.98
N GLN A 82 5.99 -18.25 -8.77
CA GLN A 82 7.10 -19.19 -8.65
C GLN A 82 7.12 -19.80 -7.25
N ILE A 83 7.29 -19.00 -6.20
CA ILE A 83 7.27 -19.45 -4.80
C ILE A 83 6.63 -18.36 -3.94
N VAL A 84 5.39 -18.59 -3.50
CA VAL A 84 4.74 -17.67 -2.55
C VAL A 84 5.43 -17.71 -1.19
N HIS A 85 5.45 -16.59 -0.48
CA HIS A 85 5.86 -16.52 0.92
C HIS A 85 4.81 -15.75 1.74
N GLY A 86 5.15 -14.60 2.30
CA GLY A 86 4.19 -13.74 3.00
C GLY A 86 3.13 -13.17 2.06
N LEU A 87 1.92 -13.03 2.59
CA LEU A 87 0.80 -12.37 1.93
C LEU A 87 0.04 -11.49 2.92
N ASP A 88 -0.74 -10.55 2.39
CA ASP A 88 -1.57 -9.64 3.18
C ASP A 88 -2.89 -9.36 2.44
N TYR A 89 -3.92 -9.01 3.21
CA TYR A 89 -5.21 -8.55 2.69
C TYR A 89 -5.29 -7.04 2.87
N THR A 90 -5.34 -6.32 1.75
CA THR A 90 -5.31 -4.86 1.73
C THR A 90 -6.65 -4.26 2.11
N SER A 91 -6.64 -3.02 2.61
CA SER A 91 -7.88 -2.30 2.97
C SER A 91 -8.82 -2.04 1.78
N ASP A 92 -8.33 -2.11 0.54
CA ASP A 92 -9.13 -2.02 -0.69
C ASP A 92 -9.60 -3.39 -1.21
N GLY A 93 -9.44 -4.45 -0.40
CA GLY A 93 -10.07 -5.74 -0.62
C GLY A 93 -9.32 -6.69 -1.55
N LYS A 94 -8.00 -6.61 -1.58
CA LYS A 94 -7.15 -7.43 -2.46
C LYS A 94 -6.17 -8.27 -1.66
N ILE A 95 -5.76 -9.39 -2.23
CA ILE A 95 -4.64 -10.17 -1.70
C ILE A 95 -3.38 -9.77 -2.45
N ILE A 96 -2.36 -9.36 -1.70
CA ILE A 96 -1.01 -9.14 -2.23
C ILE A 96 -0.07 -10.16 -1.61
N PHE A 97 0.98 -10.55 -2.34
CA PHE A 97 1.91 -11.57 -1.86
C PHE A 97 3.31 -11.39 -2.42
N ALA A 98 4.29 -11.83 -1.64
CA ALA A 98 5.66 -11.97 -2.05
C ALA A 98 5.80 -13.25 -2.88
N ASP A 99 6.11 -13.10 -4.18
CA ASP A 99 6.58 -14.21 -4.99
C ASP A 99 8.11 -14.22 -4.94
N ARG A 100 8.63 -14.85 -3.88
CA ARG A 100 10.06 -14.94 -3.58
C ARG A 100 10.85 -15.55 -4.73
N GLY A 101 10.28 -16.57 -5.40
CA GLY A 101 10.93 -17.29 -6.49
C GLY A 101 11.17 -16.41 -7.72
N SER A 102 10.21 -15.53 -8.04
CA SER A 102 10.37 -14.57 -9.15
C SER A 102 10.85 -13.19 -8.69
N ARG A 103 11.08 -12.98 -7.39
CA ARG A 103 11.56 -11.73 -6.77
C ARG A 103 10.68 -10.53 -7.12
N VAL A 104 9.37 -10.74 -7.12
CA VAL A 104 8.38 -9.68 -7.33
C VAL A 104 7.30 -9.73 -6.25
N VAL A 105 6.64 -8.59 -6.03
CA VAL A 105 5.39 -8.49 -5.28
C VAL A 105 4.25 -8.57 -6.28
N ARG A 106 3.24 -9.40 -5.99
CA ARG A 106 2.08 -9.64 -6.86
C ARG A 106 0.78 -9.24 -6.18
N GLU A 107 -0.21 -8.90 -7.00
CA GLU A 107 -1.60 -8.66 -6.60
C GLU A 107 -2.48 -9.70 -7.28
N LEU A 108 -3.34 -10.34 -6.49
CA LEU A 108 -4.43 -11.16 -6.97
C LEU A 108 -5.60 -10.22 -7.33
N LEU A 109 -5.94 -10.17 -8.62
CA LEU A 109 -7.07 -9.40 -9.13
C LEU A 109 -8.38 -10.11 -8.79
N GLN A 110 -9.46 -9.35 -8.62
CA GLN A 110 -10.77 -9.92 -8.37
C GLN A 110 -11.15 -10.96 -9.42
N THR A 111 -11.19 -12.21 -9.00
CA THR A 111 -11.82 -13.32 -9.70
C THR A 111 -12.92 -13.90 -8.83
N PRO A 112 -13.91 -14.61 -9.41
CA PRO A 112 -14.78 -15.47 -8.62
C PRO A 112 -13.93 -16.33 -7.70
N SER A 113 -14.32 -16.39 -6.42
CA SER A 113 -13.51 -16.76 -5.26
C SER A 113 -12.83 -18.13 -5.28
N ASP A 114 -13.13 -18.97 -6.28
CA ASP A 114 -12.94 -20.42 -6.24
C ASP A 114 -12.29 -20.99 -7.52
N CYS A 115 -11.65 -20.16 -8.34
CA CYS A 115 -10.96 -20.62 -9.56
C CYS A 115 -9.42 -20.67 -9.40
N LEU A 116 -8.82 -21.78 -9.85
CA LEU A 116 -7.37 -22.10 -9.76
C LEU A 116 -6.44 -21.16 -10.57
N HIS A 117 -6.98 -20.21 -11.33
CA HIS A 117 -6.20 -19.27 -12.14
C HIS A 117 -6.71 -17.85 -11.96
N SER A 118 -6.68 -17.38 -10.72
CA SER A 118 -6.99 -15.98 -10.41
C SER A 118 -6.07 -15.08 -11.25
N ALA A 119 -6.63 -14.04 -11.87
CA ALA A 119 -5.83 -13.11 -12.66
C ALA A 119 -4.83 -12.42 -11.71
N ILE A 120 -3.54 -12.46 -12.03
CA ILE A 120 -2.48 -11.92 -11.17
C ILE A 120 -1.67 -10.92 -11.96
N LYS A 121 -1.30 -9.80 -11.33
CA LYS A 121 -0.38 -8.82 -11.90
C LYS A 121 0.83 -8.61 -10.98
N ILE A 122 1.93 -8.17 -11.58
CA ILE A 122 3.11 -7.70 -10.86
C ILE A 122 2.85 -6.28 -10.36
N LEU A 123 3.06 -6.05 -9.08
CA LEU A 123 3.01 -4.72 -8.46
C LEU A 123 4.38 -4.04 -8.47
N ALA A 124 5.43 -4.78 -8.13
CA ALA A 124 6.80 -4.29 -8.12
C ALA A 124 7.81 -5.42 -8.22
N GLY A 125 9.00 -5.12 -8.72
CA GLY A 125 10.12 -6.04 -8.85
C GLY A 125 10.49 -6.29 -10.31
N SER A 126 11.78 -6.19 -10.60
CA SER A 126 12.39 -6.47 -11.91
C SER A 126 12.72 -7.95 -12.10
N GLY A 127 12.59 -8.77 -11.06
CA GLY A 127 12.99 -10.16 -11.02
C GLY A 127 14.50 -10.42 -10.85
N LYS A 128 15.32 -9.35 -10.82
CA LYS A 128 16.76 -9.46 -10.60
C LYS A 128 17.08 -9.57 -9.12
N ASP A 129 18.04 -10.43 -8.76
CA ASP A 129 18.62 -10.50 -7.42
C ASP A 129 19.49 -9.26 -7.15
N SER A 130 18.89 -8.21 -6.61
CA SER A 130 19.54 -6.95 -6.25
C SER A 130 18.64 -6.15 -5.31
N SER A 131 19.10 -5.00 -4.82
CA SER A 131 18.34 -4.15 -3.89
C SER A 131 18.24 -2.71 -4.38
N ASN A 132 17.94 -2.52 -5.66
CA ASN A 132 17.80 -1.19 -6.24
C ASN A 132 16.40 -0.64 -5.99
N ASP A 133 16.33 0.61 -5.56
CA ASP A 133 15.09 1.37 -5.58
C ASP A 133 14.76 1.81 -7.01
N GLY A 134 13.50 2.17 -7.27
CA GLY A 134 13.08 2.65 -8.57
C GLY A 134 11.57 2.63 -8.76
N SER A 135 11.14 2.82 -10.01
CA SER A 135 9.76 2.56 -10.41
C SER A 135 9.39 1.09 -10.18
N SER A 136 8.10 0.77 -10.19
CA SER A 136 7.60 -0.59 -9.93
C SER A 136 8.37 -1.69 -10.64
N HIS A 137 8.62 -1.55 -11.95
CA HIS A 137 9.28 -2.58 -12.76
C HIS A 137 10.82 -2.49 -12.73
N CYS A 138 11.39 -1.38 -12.25
CA CYS A 138 12.84 -1.18 -12.17
C CYS A 138 13.40 -1.53 -10.79
N ALA A 139 12.58 -1.40 -9.74
CA ALA A 139 12.95 -1.80 -8.39
C ALA A 139 13.30 -3.28 -8.34
N SER A 140 14.17 -3.67 -7.42
CA SER A 140 14.57 -5.06 -7.25
C SER A 140 14.63 -5.45 -5.79
N PHE A 141 14.53 -6.77 -5.60
CA PHE A 141 14.51 -7.42 -4.31
C PHE A 141 15.43 -8.64 -4.36
N SER A 142 15.98 -8.99 -3.20
CA SER A 142 16.76 -10.21 -3.06
C SER A 142 15.90 -11.34 -2.50
N GLN A 143 15.35 -11.23 -1.29
CA GLN A 143 14.57 -12.30 -0.68
C GLN A 143 13.40 -11.75 0.14
N GLN A 144 12.28 -11.48 -0.53
CA GLN A 144 11.06 -11.05 0.17
C GLN A 144 10.45 -12.23 0.91
N THR A 145 10.22 -12.07 2.22
CA THR A 145 9.60 -13.12 3.05
C THR A 145 8.28 -12.70 3.66
N ALA A 146 8.11 -11.41 3.96
CA ALA A 146 6.86 -10.91 4.53
C ALA A 146 6.49 -9.60 3.87
N LEU A 147 5.20 -9.29 3.91
CA LEU A 147 4.71 -7.97 3.57
C LEU A 147 3.49 -7.64 4.43
N CYS A 148 3.24 -6.35 4.59
CA CYS A 148 2.02 -5.83 5.20
C CYS A 148 1.67 -4.49 4.56
N THR A 149 0.44 -4.05 4.75
CA THR A 149 -0.06 -2.80 4.18
C THR A 149 -0.50 -1.81 5.26
N GLU A 150 -0.28 -0.54 4.96
CA GLU A 150 -0.86 0.58 5.71
C GLU A 150 -1.40 1.59 4.69
N GLY A 151 -2.72 1.71 4.62
CA GLY A 151 -3.38 2.51 3.60
C GLY A 151 -3.02 2.01 2.19
N LYS A 152 -2.31 2.84 1.42
CA LYS A 152 -1.87 2.49 0.05
C LYS A 152 -0.39 2.10 -0.04
N THR A 153 0.31 2.06 1.09
CA THR A 153 1.73 1.71 1.16
C THR A 153 1.87 0.24 1.49
N ILE A 154 2.75 -0.45 0.77
CA ILE A 154 3.14 -1.83 1.05
C ILE A 154 4.54 -1.80 1.65
N TYR A 155 4.70 -2.40 2.82
CA TYR A 155 5.99 -2.65 3.43
C TYR A 155 6.39 -4.10 3.15
N VAL A 156 7.59 -4.29 2.64
CA VAL A 156 8.10 -5.60 2.23
C VAL A 156 9.38 -5.88 2.99
N ASN A 157 9.44 -7.02 3.68
CA ASN A 157 10.64 -7.47 4.36
C ASN A 157 11.55 -8.22 3.39
N ASP A 158 12.62 -7.57 2.93
CA ASP A 158 13.67 -8.16 2.11
C ASP A 158 14.80 -8.68 3.02
N THR A 159 14.69 -9.94 3.42
CA THR A 159 15.51 -10.50 4.50
C THR A 159 16.96 -10.70 4.11
N ALA A 160 17.25 -10.98 2.84
CA ALA A 160 18.63 -11.18 2.40
C ALA A 160 19.45 -9.88 2.47
N VAL A 161 18.78 -8.72 2.35
CA VAL A 161 19.42 -7.40 2.46
C VAL A 161 19.25 -6.81 3.88
N GLY A 162 18.38 -7.40 4.71
CA GLY A 162 18.11 -6.91 6.06
C GLY A 162 17.35 -5.58 6.07
N ALA A 163 16.47 -5.36 5.09
CA ALA A 163 15.79 -4.08 4.89
C ALA A 163 14.27 -4.24 4.77
N ILE A 164 13.54 -3.27 5.33
CA ILE A 164 12.13 -3.04 5.00
C ILE A 164 12.07 -2.10 3.80
N ARG A 165 11.48 -2.58 2.71
CA ARG A 165 11.30 -1.86 1.44
C ARG A 165 9.88 -1.29 1.41
N MET A 166 9.73 -0.09 0.89
CA MET A 166 8.43 0.59 0.76
C MET A 166 8.01 0.68 -0.70
N ILE A 167 6.79 0.25 -1.00
CA ILE A 167 6.14 0.46 -2.28
C ILE A 167 4.97 1.42 -2.04
N THR A 168 5.06 2.63 -2.60
CA THR A 168 4.02 3.66 -2.47
C THR A 168 3.62 4.21 -3.83
N PRO A 169 2.33 4.51 -4.07
CA PRO A 169 1.91 5.29 -5.21
C PRO A 169 2.55 6.69 -5.20
N THR A 170 2.88 7.21 -6.38
CA THR A 170 3.44 8.55 -6.56
C THR A 170 2.38 9.61 -6.88
N ASN A 171 1.10 9.24 -7.03
CA ASN A 171 0.03 10.15 -7.44
C ASN A 171 -0.06 11.41 -6.58
N SER A 172 0.11 11.27 -5.26
CA SER A 172 0.09 12.42 -4.35
C SER A 172 1.26 13.37 -4.57
N LEU A 173 2.46 12.82 -4.86
CA LEU A 173 3.63 13.60 -5.22
C LEU A 173 3.44 14.28 -6.58
N CYS A 174 2.92 13.58 -7.58
CA CYS A 174 2.63 14.17 -8.90
C CYS A 174 1.64 15.34 -8.78
N LYS A 175 0.53 15.16 -8.06
CA LYS A 175 -0.44 16.25 -7.82
C LYS A 175 0.18 17.43 -7.09
N PHE A 176 1.05 17.17 -6.13
CA PHE A 176 1.79 18.23 -5.45
C PHE A 176 2.69 19.00 -6.43
N LEU A 177 3.44 18.31 -7.29
CA LEU A 177 4.29 18.93 -8.30
C LEU A 177 3.49 19.71 -9.34
N GLU A 178 2.32 19.21 -9.77
CA GLU A 178 1.37 19.93 -10.64
C GLU A 178 0.93 21.26 -10.01
N MET A 179 0.70 21.30 -8.70
CA MET A 179 0.38 22.56 -8.00
C MET A 179 1.55 23.56 -8.04
N PHE A 180 2.81 23.09 -7.96
CA PHE A 180 3.99 23.96 -8.12
C PHE A 180 4.14 24.46 -9.54
N ASP A 181 3.88 23.61 -10.53
CA ASP A 181 3.90 24.00 -11.95
C ASP A 181 2.89 25.14 -12.20
N VAL A 182 1.66 25.01 -11.70
CA VAL A 182 0.66 26.08 -11.77
C VAL A 182 1.14 27.36 -11.07
N LEU A 183 1.75 27.25 -9.88
CA LEU A 183 2.30 28.42 -9.18
C LEU A 183 3.40 29.09 -10.01
N TYR A 184 4.34 28.34 -10.57
CA TYR A 184 5.41 28.92 -11.37
C TYR A 184 4.89 29.64 -12.61
N LYS A 185 3.92 29.06 -13.30
CA LYS A 185 3.27 29.67 -14.47
C LYS A 185 2.58 30.99 -14.13
N ILE A 186 1.72 31.01 -13.10
CA ILE A 186 1.01 32.26 -12.73
C ILE A 186 1.94 33.37 -12.24
N PHE A 187 3.13 33.03 -11.72
CA PHE A 187 4.14 34.00 -11.30
C PHE A 187 5.18 34.31 -12.38
N GLY A 188 5.02 33.78 -13.60
CA GLY A 188 5.94 33.99 -14.70
C GLY A 188 7.35 33.44 -14.44
N VAL A 189 7.50 32.45 -13.57
CA VAL A 189 8.79 31.78 -13.33
C VAL A 189 9.04 30.79 -14.46
N HIS A 190 10.13 30.98 -15.20
CA HIS A 190 10.44 30.21 -16.40
C HIS A 190 11.94 29.94 -16.52
N LEU A 191 12.30 28.97 -17.36
CA LEU A 191 13.69 28.68 -17.68
C LEU A 191 14.30 29.83 -18.47
N LYS A 192 15.60 30.08 -18.25
CA LYS A 192 16.35 31.11 -18.96
C LYS A 192 16.23 30.94 -20.48
N GLY A 193 15.85 32.01 -21.18
CA GLY A 193 15.71 32.03 -22.63
C GLY A 193 14.35 31.60 -23.17
N MET A 194 13.43 31.15 -22.30
CA MET A 194 12.03 30.89 -22.65
C MET A 194 11.17 32.13 -22.41
N LYS A 195 10.05 32.28 -23.12
CA LYS A 195 9.07 33.32 -22.80
C LYS A 195 8.20 32.85 -21.63
N ALA A 196 7.95 33.73 -20.66
CA ALA A 196 6.99 33.47 -19.59
C ALA A 196 5.56 33.31 -20.15
N GLU A 197 4.77 32.43 -19.55
CA GLU A 197 3.33 32.42 -19.76
C GLU A 197 2.72 33.70 -19.18
N GLU A 198 1.82 34.33 -19.94
CA GLU A 198 1.10 35.53 -19.52
C GLU A 198 -0.29 35.11 -19.03
N HIS A 199 -0.63 35.55 -17.83
CA HIS A 199 -1.94 35.29 -17.22
C HIS A 199 -2.56 36.61 -16.78
N THR A 200 -3.87 36.75 -17.01
CA THR A 200 -4.65 37.82 -16.42
C THR A 200 -4.72 37.67 -14.90
N LEU A 201 -5.02 38.77 -14.20
CA LEU A 201 -5.20 38.72 -12.75
C LEU A 201 -6.31 37.72 -12.36
N ASP A 202 -7.41 37.68 -13.11
CA ASP A 202 -8.54 36.79 -12.82
C ASP A 202 -8.16 35.31 -12.97
N GLU A 203 -7.39 34.96 -14.01
CA GLU A 203 -6.86 33.60 -14.20
C GLU A 203 -5.90 33.20 -13.07
N ALA A 204 -5.00 34.12 -12.69
CA ALA A 204 -4.06 33.87 -11.59
C ALA A 204 -4.80 33.68 -10.24
N LEU A 205 -5.81 34.50 -9.97
CA LEU A 205 -6.65 34.38 -8.77
C LEU A 205 -7.47 33.09 -8.77
N ALA A 206 -8.02 32.69 -9.92
CA ALA A 206 -8.76 31.43 -10.07
C ALA A 206 -7.85 30.22 -9.78
N SER A 207 -6.66 30.16 -10.38
CA SER A 207 -5.67 29.11 -10.14
C SER A 207 -5.23 29.04 -8.67
N LEU A 208 -4.98 30.19 -8.05
CA LEU A 208 -4.61 30.23 -6.63
C LEU A 208 -5.72 29.73 -5.72
N ASN A 209 -6.99 30.05 -6.02
CA ASN A 209 -8.14 29.52 -5.29
C ASN A 209 -8.26 28.00 -5.45
N GLY A 210 -8.00 27.48 -6.65
CA GLY A 210 -7.93 26.03 -6.91
C GLY A 210 -6.90 25.35 -6.03
N ILE A 211 -5.66 25.86 -6.01
CA ILE A 211 -4.57 25.37 -5.16
C ILE A 211 -4.95 25.38 -3.67
N ILE A 212 -5.53 26.48 -3.19
CA ILE A 212 -5.97 26.60 -1.78
C ILE A 212 -7.06 25.56 -1.47
N SER A 213 -8.02 25.38 -2.38
CA SER A 213 -9.07 24.37 -2.25
C SER A 213 -8.51 22.96 -2.12
N THR A 214 -7.58 22.58 -3.00
CA THR A 214 -6.90 21.28 -2.95
C THR A 214 -6.13 21.07 -1.65
N CYS A 215 -5.38 22.07 -1.18
CA CYS A 215 -4.70 21.99 0.13
C CYS A 215 -5.69 21.77 1.28
N ASN A 216 -6.82 22.49 1.29
CA ASN A 216 -7.83 22.33 2.33
C ASN A 216 -8.48 20.95 2.27
N GLN A 217 -8.73 20.42 1.07
CA GLN A 217 -9.23 19.06 0.89
C GLN A 217 -8.28 18.03 1.52
N TRP A 218 -6.98 18.07 1.22
CA TRP A 218 -6.01 17.15 1.81
C TRP A 218 -5.92 17.24 3.32
N ILE A 219 -5.97 18.46 3.88
CA ILE A 219 -5.99 18.65 5.34
C ILE A 219 -7.25 18.00 5.94
N ASN A 220 -8.42 18.22 5.34
CA ASN A 220 -9.68 17.64 5.81
C ASN A 220 -9.65 16.10 5.73
N GLU A 221 -9.13 15.53 4.65
CA GLU A 221 -8.99 14.09 4.49
C GLU A 221 -8.13 13.49 5.62
N VAL A 222 -6.98 14.09 5.93
CA VAL A 222 -6.12 13.61 7.01
C VAL A 222 -6.72 13.82 8.40
N GLN A 223 -7.40 14.95 8.64
CA GLN A 223 -8.10 15.18 9.90
C GLN A 223 -9.23 14.17 10.13
N ASN A 224 -9.92 13.78 9.06
CA ASN A 224 -10.96 12.74 9.11
C ASN A 224 -10.35 11.38 9.45
N VAL A 225 -9.22 11.00 8.84
CA VAL A 225 -8.50 9.75 9.16
C VAL A 225 -8.03 9.72 10.62
N ILE A 226 -7.53 10.83 11.15
CA ILE A 226 -7.06 10.94 12.54
C ILE A 226 -8.24 11.00 13.54
N GLY A 227 -9.44 11.34 13.07
CA GLY A 227 -10.60 11.59 13.92
C GLY A 227 -10.47 12.85 14.79
N LYS A 228 -9.53 13.76 14.46
CA LYS A 228 -9.29 15.01 15.21
C LYS A 228 -9.02 16.18 14.26
N LYS A 229 -9.62 17.34 14.56
CA LYS A 229 -9.35 18.61 13.87
C LYS A 229 -8.09 19.30 14.41
N VAL A 230 -6.97 18.60 14.35
CA VAL A 230 -5.65 19.12 14.77
C VAL A 230 -4.80 19.51 13.57
N ALA A 231 -3.72 20.23 13.83
CA ALA A 231 -2.81 20.63 12.77
C ALA A 231 -2.00 19.43 12.27
N THR A 232 -1.90 19.27 10.95
CA THR A 232 -1.46 18.03 10.28
C THR A 232 -0.01 18.08 9.76
N HIS A 233 0.83 18.92 10.37
CA HIS A 233 2.16 19.30 9.87
C HIS A 233 3.33 18.54 10.52
N GLY A 234 3.04 17.43 11.20
CA GLY A 234 4.04 16.54 11.80
C GLY A 234 4.21 15.26 10.96
N PRO A 235 4.27 14.05 11.58
CA PRO A 235 4.50 12.78 10.87
C PRO A 235 3.40 12.40 9.87
N GLN A 236 2.30 13.16 9.83
CA GLN A 236 1.18 12.94 8.92
C GLN A 236 1.48 13.33 7.46
N GLY A 237 2.58 14.06 7.22
CA GLY A 237 3.07 14.31 5.85
C GLY A 237 2.20 15.23 4.99
N THR A 238 1.39 16.11 5.59
CA THR A 238 0.50 17.02 4.84
C THR A 238 1.02 18.46 4.74
N VAL A 239 0.37 19.27 3.89
CA VAL A 239 0.71 20.68 3.70
C VAL A 239 0.71 21.44 5.03
N SER A 240 1.83 22.08 5.35
CA SER A 240 1.97 22.80 6.61
C SER A 240 1.00 23.98 6.71
N TRP A 241 0.61 24.33 7.94
CA TRP A 241 -0.22 25.51 8.19
C TRP A 241 0.46 26.81 7.69
N LYS A 242 1.80 26.85 7.70
CA LYS A 242 2.60 27.96 7.19
C LYS A 242 2.45 28.10 5.68
N SER A 243 2.47 26.99 4.95
CA SER A 243 2.25 26.96 3.50
C SER A 243 0.83 27.44 3.16
N ARG A 244 -0.18 26.97 3.90
CA ARG A 244 -1.57 27.46 3.79
C ARG A 244 -1.71 28.95 4.10
N ARG A 245 -1.01 29.46 5.11
CA ARG A 245 -1.02 30.88 5.45
C ARG A 245 -0.35 31.71 4.35
N ARG A 246 0.74 31.23 3.75
CA ARG A 246 1.44 31.90 2.66
C ARG A 246 0.58 32.01 1.40
N THR A 247 -0.15 30.96 1.00
CA THR A 247 -1.07 31.05 -0.15
C THR A 247 -2.20 32.06 0.10
N ASN A 248 -2.72 32.12 1.33
CA ASN A 248 -3.69 33.16 1.72
C ASN A 248 -3.11 34.59 1.74
N ILE A 249 -1.83 34.73 2.12
CA ILE A 249 -1.12 36.02 2.04
C ILE A 249 -0.92 36.42 0.58
N LEU A 250 -0.49 35.51 -0.28
CA LEU A 250 -0.34 35.76 -1.72
C LEU A 250 -1.66 36.26 -2.30
N LYS A 251 -2.79 35.63 -1.99
CA LYS A 251 -4.13 36.12 -2.39
C LYS A 251 -4.38 37.57 -1.96
N LYS A 252 -4.01 37.93 -0.72
CA LYS A 252 -4.18 39.30 -0.22
C LYS A 252 -3.23 40.29 -0.90
N VAL A 253 -1.98 39.90 -1.14
CA VAL A 253 -0.97 40.75 -1.77
C VAL A 253 -1.28 40.96 -3.24
N SER A 254 -1.67 39.92 -4.00
CA SER A 254 -2.09 40.03 -5.40
C SER A 254 -3.26 41.01 -5.60
N VAL A 255 -4.18 41.06 -4.64
CA VAL A 255 -5.31 42.02 -4.63
C VAL A 255 -4.87 43.45 -4.28
N ILE A 256 -3.77 43.61 -3.55
CA ILE A 256 -3.25 44.93 -3.13
C ILE A 256 -2.32 45.51 -4.20
N SER A 257 -1.40 44.72 -4.78
CA SER A 257 -0.44 45.21 -5.78
C SER A 257 -1.10 45.61 -7.11
N TRP A 258 -2.29 45.09 -7.42
CA TRP A 258 -3.09 45.50 -8.58
C TRP A 258 -4.03 46.69 -8.33
N LYS A 259 -4.17 47.16 -7.09
CA LYS A 259 -4.89 48.42 -6.79
C LYS A 259 -4.03 49.68 -6.94
N PHE A 260 -2.75 49.50 -7.26
CA PHE A 260 -1.77 50.58 -7.40
C PHE A 260 -1.17 50.69 -8.82
N TYR A 261 -1.77 50.02 -9.81
CA TYR A 261 -1.55 50.25 -11.23
C TYR A 261 -2.86 50.58 -11.93
#